data_AF-A0A6N6KMS3-F1
#
_entry.id   AF-A0A6N6KMS3-F1
#
_cell.length_a   1.000
_cell.length_b   1.000
_cell.length_c   1.000
_cell.angle_alpha   90.00
_cell.angle_beta   90.00
_cell.angle_gamma   90.00
#
_symmetry.space_group_name_H-M   'P 1'
#
loop_
_entity.id
_entity.type
_entity.pdbx_description
1 polymer ?
#
loop_
_entity_poly.entity_id
_entity_poly.type
_entity_poly.pdbx_seq_one_letter_code
_entity_poly.pdbx_strand_id
1 'polypeptide(L)'
;MKNIFAFLILLSGLVMLSTLGCTKNKTMEEVIPDLCDTIDVAYNDEIKTLINLNCSYSGCHDGNLAGIGNFTNYEGLLSRLENGSIKSHAIDLPKEDPDHMPPYYTPAGNPTDLTTEEADMLLCWILSGYPED
;
A
#
# COMPACT_ATOMS: atom_id res chain seq x y z
N MET A 1 9.69 -58.42 4.86
CA MET A 1 10.75 -57.39 5.04
C MET A 1 10.88 -56.43 3.86
N LYS A 2 10.76 -56.89 2.60
CA LYS A 2 10.85 -56.05 1.39
C LYS A 2 9.76 -54.95 1.27
N ASN A 3 8.60 -55.18 1.87
CA ASN A 3 7.44 -54.27 1.79
C ASN A 3 7.43 -53.18 2.88
N ILE A 4 8.22 -53.35 3.94
CA ILE A 4 8.37 -52.37 5.03
C ILE A 4 9.36 -51.27 4.62
N PHE A 5 10.43 -51.63 3.90
CA PHE A 5 11.37 -50.66 3.31
C PHE A 5 10.70 -49.74 2.28
N ALA A 6 9.75 -50.26 1.48
CA ALA A 6 8.99 -49.44 0.54
C ALA A 6 8.11 -48.39 1.23
N PHE A 7 7.56 -48.72 2.40
CA PHE A 7 6.71 -47.82 3.18
C PHE A 7 7.50 -46.70 3.88
N LEU A 8 8.72 -46.99 4.33
CA LEU A 8 9.61 -46.00 4.95
C LEU A 8 10.18 -44.99 3.93
N ILE A 9 10.41 -45.43 2.69
CA ILE A 9 10.84 -44.54 1.60
C ILE A 9 9.69 -43.62 1.17
N LEU A 10 8.44 -44.11 1.19
CA LEU A 10 7.24 -43.31 0.90
C LEU A 10 6.93 -42.25 1.98
N LEU A 11 7.17 -42.57 3.26
CA LEU A 11 6.93 -41.60 4.35
C LEU A 11 8.02 -40.51 4.42
N SER A 12 9.26 -40.84 4.06
CA SER A 12 10.37 -39.88 4.04
C SER A 12 10.32 -38.90 2.85
N GLY A 13 9.66 -39.27 1.75
CA GLY A 13 9.55 -38.42 0.56
C GLY A 13 8.53 -37.28 0.70
N LEU A 14 7.57 -37.40 1.61
CA LEU A 14 6.48 -36.42 1.77
C LEU A 14 6.86 -35.22 2.65
N VAL A 15 7.94 -35.32 3.44
CA VAL A 15 8.39 -34.25 4.35
C VAL A 15 9.31 -33.23 3.65
N MET A 16 9.82 -33.54 2.46
CA MET A 16 10.86 -32.76 1.78
C MET A 16 10.36 -31.82 0.68
N LEU A 17 9.04 -31.57 0.60
CA LEU A 17 8.43 -30.73 -0.44
C LEU A 17 7.76 -29.44 0.08
N SER A 18 8.02 -29.05 1.33
CA SER A 18 7.39 -27.89 1.97
C SER A 18 8.30 -26.67 2.17
N THR A 19 9.54 -26.65 1.65
CA THR A 19 10.49 -25.56 1.93
C THR A 19 10.88 -24.70 0.72
N LEU A 20 10.12 -24.72 -0.38
CA LEU A 20 10.38 -23.84 -1.55
C LEU A 20 9.27 -22.79 -1.73
N GLY A 21 8.84 -22.18 -0.62
CA GLY A 21 7.84 -21.13 -0.59
C GLY A 21 8.36 -19.82 -0.01
N CYS A 22 9.61 -19.40 -0.30
CA CYS A 22 10.05 -18.03 -0.05
C CYS A 22 9.87 -17.22 -1.33
N THR A 23 8.70 -16.60 -1.51
CA THR A 23 8.50 -15.61 -2.57
C THR A 23 9.28 -14.36 -2.23
N LYS A 24 10.33 -14.10 -3.03
CA LYS A 24 11.00 -12.82 -3.25
C LYS A 24 10.79 -11.76 -2.15
N ASN A 25 11.59 -11.79 -1.09
CA ASN A 25 11.92 -10.55 -0.40
C ASN A 25 12.81 -9.75 -1.35
N LYS A 26 12.18 -8.99 -2.24
CA LYS A 26 12.82 -7.84 -2.83
C LYS A 26 12.79 -6.82 -1.70
N THR A 27 13.82 -6.83 -0.85
CA THR A 27 14.08 -5.68 0.01
C THR A 27 14.38 -4.55 -0.95
N MET A 28 13.32 -3.85 -1.35
CA MET A 28 13.41 -2.56 -1.97
C MET A 28 14.02 -1.71 -0.86
N GLU A 29 15.27 -1.30 -1.05
CA GLU A 29 15.85 -0.31 -0.16
C GLU A 29 14.89 0.88 -0.19
N GLU A 30 14.34 1.20 0.97
CA GLU A 30 13.37 2.27 1.10
C GLU A 30 14.11 3.56 0.78
N VAL A 31 13.83 4.11 -0.41
CA VAL A 31 14.34 5.42 -0.80
C VAL A 31 13.50 6.42 -0.02
N ILE A 32 14.02 6.86 1.12
CA ILE A 32 13.41 7.94 1.90
C ILE A 32 13.72 9.25 1.17
N PRO A 33 12.71 10.04 0.78
CA PRO A 33 12.93 11.34 0.16
C PRO A 33 13.71 12.28 1.11
N ASP A 34 14.71 12.99 0.58
CA ASP A 34 15.45 14.03 1.34
C ASP A 34 14.51 15.09 1.94
N LEU A 35 13.34 15.30 1.32
CA LEU A 35 12.29 16.19 1.80
C LEU A 35 11.83 15.83 3.22
N CYS A 36 11.80 14.55 3.58
CA CYS A 36 11.28 14.06 4.86
C CYS A 36 12.08 14.58 6.07
N ASP A 37 13.36 14.89 5.88
CA ASP A 37 14.21 15.45 6.95
C ASP A 37 13.92 16.93 7.22
N THR A 38 13.14 17.59 6.36
CA THR A 38 12.94 19.04 6.36
C THR A 38 11.50 19.49 6.50
N ILE A 39 10.54 18.57 6.39
CA ILE A 39 9.12 18.86 6.51
C ILE A 39 8.56 18.24 7.78
N ASP A 40 7.68 18.99 8.44
CA ASP A 40 6.80 18.47 9.48
C ASP A 40 5.40 18.50 8.87
N VAL A 41 4.87 17.34 8.53
CA VAL A 41 3.59 17.18 7.83
C VAL A 41 2.62 16.44 8.71
N ALA A 42 1.41 16.96 8.81
CA ALA A 42 0.31 16.37 9.55
C ALA A 42 -0.95 16.26 8.68
N TYR A 43 -1.90 15.44 9.12
CA TYR A 43 -3.17 15.27 8.40
C TYR A 43 -3.90 16.60 8.24
N ASN A 44 -4.08 17.34 9.33
CA ASN A 44 -4.90 18.55 9.35
C ASN A 44 -4.30 19.75 8.62
N ASP A 45 -3.02 19.70 8.26
CA ASP A 45 -2.31 20.75 7.51
C ASP A 45 -2.33 20.48 6.00
N GLU A 46 -1.32 19.78 5.46
CA GLU A 46 -1.19 19.57 4.01
C GLU A 46 -1.86 18.29 3.51
N ILE A 47 -1.80 17.20 4.27
CA ILE A 47 -2.13 15.86 3.77
C ILE A 47 -3.62 15.71 3.48
N LYS A 48 -4.50 16.33 4.28
CA LYS A 48 -5.94 16.32 4.00
C LYS A 48 -6.27 16.93 2.65
N THR A 49 -5.55 17.97 2.23
CA THR A 49 -5.72 18.57 0.91
C THR A 49 -5.31 17.60 -0.19
N LEU A 50 -4.17 16.93 -0.02
CA LEU A 50 -3.67 15.91 -0.95
C LEU A 50 -4.66 14.74 -1.08
N ILE A 51 -5.16 14.20 0.04
CA ILE A 51 -6.14 13.12 0.06
C ILE A 51 -7.44 13.54 -0.61
N ASN A 52 -7.94 14.75 -0.37
CA ASN A 52 -9.17 15.23 -1.01
C ASN A 52 -9.03 15.39 -2.52
N LEU A 53 -7.87 15.84 -2.98
CA LEU A 53 -7.59 16.04 -4.41
C LEU A 53 -7.43 14.72 -5.15
N ASN A 54 -6.70 13.78 -4.55
CA ASN A 54 -6.21 12.59 -5.23
C ASN A 54 -7.00 11.31 -4.90
N CYS A 55 -7.73 11.24 -3.79
CA CYS A 55 -8.36 10.00 -3.32
C CYS A 55 -9.84 10.16 -2.93
N SER A 56 -10.16 11.16 -2.12
CA SER A 56 -11.48 11.37 -1.50
C SER A 56 -12.34 12.33 -2.31
N TYR A 57 -12.65 11.92 -3.55
CA TYR A 57 -13.56 12.65 -4.43
C TYR A 57 -14.75 11.78 -4.86
N SER A 58 -15.78 12.45 -5.37
CA SER A 58 -17.07 11.84 -5.71
C SER A 58 -16.91 10.58 -6.57
N GLY A 59 -17.45 9.47 -6.09
CA GLY A 59 -17.42 8.18 -6.82
C GLY A 59 -16.19 7.32 -6.58
N CYS A 60 -15.25 7.75 -5.73
CA CYS A 60 -14.14 6.93 -5.23
C CYS A 60 -14.19 6.89 -3.69
N HIS A 61 -13.18 7.36 -2.97
CA HIS A 61 -13.11 7.21 -1.51
C HIS A 61 -13.88 8.31 -0.73
N ASP A 62 -15.00 8.77 -1.26
CA ASP A 62 -15.87 9.81 -0.67
C ASP A 62 -16.80 9.30 0.43
N GLY A 63 -16.73 8.01 0.76
CA GLY A 63 -17.57 7.36 1.76
C GLY A 63 -18.96 6.95 1.28
N ASN A 64 -19.33 7.21 0.02
CA ASN A 64 -20.63 6.81 -0.54
C ASN A 64 -20.63 5.38 -1.08
N LEU A 65 -19.46 4.82 -1.41
CA LEU A 65 -19.30 3.46 -1.92
C LEU A 65 -18.83 2.50 -0.84
N ALA A 66 -19.67 1.50 -0.53
CA ALA A 66 -19.33 0.49 0.46
C ALA A 66 -18.15 -0.39 0.00
N GLY A 67 -17.21 -0.66 0.91
CA GLY A 67 -16.14 -1.63 0.73
C GLY A 67 -14.82 -1.09 0.17
N ILE A 68 -14.81 0.10 -0.45
CA ILE A 68 -13.56 0.69 -0.99
C ILE A 68 -12.84 1.60 0.01
N GLY A 69 -13.54 2.09 1.04
CA GLY A 69 -12.96 2.94 2.10
C GLY A 69 -13.49 4.37 2.04
N ASN A 70 -13.61 5.01 3.20
CA ASN A 70 -14.02 6.40 3.35
C ASN A 70 -12.79 7.22 3.75
N PHE A 71 -12.30 8.10 2.89
CA PHE A 71 -11.09 8.91 3.15
C PHE A 71 -11.42 10.38 3.39
N THR A 72 -12.68 10.69 3.74
CA THR A 72 -13.14 12.06 4.02
C THR A 72 -12.65 12.62 5.35
N ASN A 73 -12.07 11.78 6.21
CA ASN A 73 -11.47 12.13 7.49
C ASN A 73 -10.28 11.22 7.83
N TYR A 74 -9.54 11.57 8.87
CA TYR A 74 -8.36 10.85 9.33
C TYR A 74 -8.70 9.43 9.79
N GLU A 75 -9.77 9.25 10.57
CA GLU A 75 -10.17 7.95 11.10
C GLU A 75 -10.49 6.93 9.99
N GLY A 76 -11.03 7.41 8.88
CA GLY A 76 -11.34 6.60 7.71
C GLY A 76 -10.09 6.07 6.98
N LEU A 77 -8.95 6.75 7.11
CA LEU A 77 -7.66 6.35 6.54
C LEU A 77 -6.95 5.30 7.42
N LEU A 78 -7.13 5.34 8.75
CA LEU A 78 -6.36 4.55 9.72
C LEU A 78 -6.28 3.07 9.36
N SER A 79 -7.41 2.43 9.05
CA SER A 79 -7.41 1.00 8.71
C SER A 79 -6.53 0.64 7.51
N ARG A 80 -6.36 1.57 6.55
CA ARG A 80 -5.56 1.41 5.33
C ARG A 80 -4.11 1.86 5.53
N LEU A 81 -3.86 2.80 6.43
CA LEU A 81 -2.52 3.17 6.88
C LEU A 81 -1.90 2.03 7.69
N GLU A 82 -2.61 1.50 8.68
CA GLU A 82 -2.14 0.46 9.59
C GLU A 82 -1.81 -0.86 8.88
N ASN A 83 -2.55 -1.19 7.83
CA ASN A 83 -2.28 -2.39 7.02
C ASN A 83 -1.31 -2.13 5.85
N GLY A 84 -0.80 -0.91 5.71
CA GLY A 84 0.17 -0.52 4.69
C GLY A 84 -0.38 -0.32 3.28
N SER A 85 -1.70 -0.49 3.06
CA SER A 85 -2.27 -0.44 1.72
C SER A 85 -2.19 0.93 1.05
N ILE A 86 -2.22 2.05 1.80
CA ILE A 86 -2.04 3.36 1.17
C ILE A 86 -0.66 3.47 0.52
N LYS A 87 0.41 3.13 1.27
CA LYS A 87 1.77 3.13 0.74
C LYS A 87 1.91 2.15 -0.42
N SER A 88 1.41 0.93 -0.27
CA SER A 88 1.59 -0.07 -1.32
C SER A 88 0.91 0.35 -2.63
N HIS A 89 -0.32 0.84 -2.58
CA HIS A 89 -1.12 1.13 -3.77
C HIS A 89 -0.81 2.51 -4.37
N ALA A 90 -0.45 3.52 -3.57
CA ALA A 90 -0.24 4.88 -4.07
C ALA A 90 1.24 5.24 -4.31
N ILE A 91 2.17 4.49 -3.72
CA ILE A 91 3.62 4.81 -3.77
C ILE A 91 4.42 3.66 -4.40
N ASP A 92 4.21 2.43 -3.95
CA ASP A 92 5.11 1.32 -4.29
C ASP A 92 4.77 0.65 -5.65
N LEU A 93 3.50 0.68 -6.06
CA LEU A 93 3.07 0.13 -7.33
C LEU A 93 3.43 1.06 -8.49
N PRO A 94 3.84 0.51 -9.65
CA PRO A 94 3.98 1.31 -10.86
C PRO A 94 2.61 1.73 -11.38
N LYS A 95 2.53 2.89 -12.03
CA LYS A 95 1.28 3.44 -12.59
C LYS A 95 0.51 2.47 -13.49
N GLU A 96 1.21 1.57 -14.19
CA GLU A 96 0.61 0.59 -15.08
C GLU A 96 -0.01 -0.61 -14.35
N ASP A 97 0.24 -0.76 -13.04
CA ASP A 97 -0.36 -1.82 -12.24
C ASP A 97 -1.88 -1.59 -12.10
N PRO A 98 -2.73 -2.60 -12.34
CA PRO A 98 -4.17 -2.46 -12.19
C PRO A 98 -4.63 -2.09 -10.77
N ASP A 99 -3.81 -2.36 -9.76
CA ASP A 99 -4.07 -2.03 -8.37
C ASP A 99 -3.46 -0.67 -7.97
N HIS A 100 -2.75 0.03 -8.87
CA HIS A 100 -2.22 1.37 -8.62
C HIS A 100 -3.34 2.37 -8.31
N MET A 101 -3.09 3.26 -7.35
CA MET A 101 -4.00 4.32 -6.95
C MET A 101 -3.31 5.68 -7.04
N PRO A 102 -3.94 6.73 -7.60
CA PRO A 102 -5.25 6.72 -8.25
C PRO A 102 -5.29 5.85 -9.53
N PRO A 103 -6.44 5.24 -9.86
CA PRO A 103 -6.53 4.35 -11.00
C PRO A 103 -6.53 5.12 -12.32
N TYR A 104 -6.19 4.48 -13.44
CA TYR A 104 -6.22 5.15 -14.76
C TYR A 104 -7.62 5.65 -15.20
N TYR A 105 -8.69 5.11 -14.60
CA TYR A 105 -10.09 5.36 -14.96
C TYR A 105 -10.78 6.42 -14.07
N THR A 106 -10.04 7.41 -13.56
CA THR A 106 -10.64 8.48 -12.74
C THR A 106 -11.65 9.33 -13.53
N PRO A 107 -12.64 9.94 -12.84
CA PRO A 107 -13.55 10.90 -13.46
C PRO A 107 -12.80 12.05 -14.13
N ALA A 108 -13.39 12.63 -15.17
CA ALA A 108 -12.78 13.74 -15.90
C ALA A 108 -12.49 14.92 -14.96
N GLY A 109 -11.22 15.35 -14.91
CA GLY A 109 -10.75 16.42 -14.03
C GLY A 109 -10.07 15.93 -12.76
N ASN A 110 -10.06 14.63 -12.48
CA ASN A 110 -9.35 14.04 -11.34
C ASN A 110 -7.98 13.47 -11.78
N PRO A 111 -6.95 13.52 -10.91
CA PRO A 111 -5.63 12.95 -11.19
C PRO A 111 -5.71 11.44 -11.41
N THR A 112 -4.88 10.91 -12.32
CA THR A 112 -4.69 9.45 -12.55
C THR A 112 -3.40 8.94 -11.92
N ASP A 113 -2.72 9.80 -11.17
CA ASP A 113 -1.46 9.54 -10.50
C ASP A 113 -1.14 10.70 -9.55
N LEU A 114 -0.26 10.46 -8.58
CA LEU A 114 0.37 11.53 -7.81
C LEU A 114 1.53 12.13 -8.60
N THR A 115 1.83 13.42 -8.42
CA THR A 115 3.16 13.94 -8.81
C THR A 115 4.23 13.37 -7.90
N THR A 116 5.51 13.47 -8.31
CA THR A 116 6.63 13.04 -7.47
C THR A 116 6.61 13.74 -6.11
N GLU A 117 6.35 15.05 -6.08
CA GLU A 117 6.30 15.83 -4.85
C GLU A 117 5.12 15.45 -3.95
N GLU A 118 3.96 15.14 -4.53
CA GLU A 118 2.80 14.65 -3.78
C GLU A 118 3.07 13.26 -3.19
N ALA A 119 3.67 12.36 -3.98
CA ALA A 119 4.06 11.03 -3.53
C ALA A 119 5.11 11.11 -2.40
N ASP A 120 6.12 11.97 -2.54
CA ASP A 120 7.14 12.19 -1.51
C ASP A 120 6.54 12.73 -0.22
N MET A 121 5.65 13.73 -0.31
CA MET A 121 4.97 14.30 0.86
C MET A 121 4.09 13.27 1.58
N LEU A 122 3.31 12.49 0.82
CA LEU A 122 2.50 11.42 1.37
C LEU A 122 3.37 10.34 2.02
N LEU A 123 4.48 9.97 1.40
CA LEU A 123 5.43 9.01 1.95
C LEU A 123 6.06 9.55 3.25
N CYS A 124 6.55 10.78 3.27
CA CYS A 124 7.13 11.39 4.47
C CYS A 124 6.14 11.39 5.65
N TRP A 125 4.88 11.72 5.41
CA TRP A 125 3.83 11.64 6.43
C TRP A 125 3.58 10.21 6.91
N ILE A 126 3.56 9.22 6.01
CA ILE A 126 3.43 7.81 6.40
C ILE A 126 4.63 7.36 7.27
N LEU A 127 5.85 7.78 6.90
CA LEU A 127 7.08 7.44 7.63
C LEU A 127 7.19 8.12 9.00
N SER A 128 6.59 9.30 9.17
CA SER A 128 6.51 9.99 10.46
C SER A 128 5.45 9.40 11.41
N GLY A 129 4.76 8.33 10.98
CA GLY A 129 3.70 7.70 11.77
C GLY A 129 2.34 8.37 11.60
N TYR A 130 2.13 9.01 10.44
CA TYR A 130 0.87 9.62 10.01
C TYR A 130 0.21 10.52 11.07
N PRO A 131 0.95 11.49 11.67
CA PRO A 131 0.38 12.36 12.71
C PRO A 131 -0.85 13.10 12.20
N GLU A 132 -1.84 13.26 13.08
CA GLU A 132 -3.07 13.99 12.76
C GLU A 132 -2.87 15.51 12.88
N ASP A 133 -2.12 15.94 13.90
CA ASP A 133 -1.79 17.33 14.28
C ASP A 133 -0.28 17.48 14.55
#